data_AF-A0A933QNU7-F1
#
_entry.id   AF-A0A933QNU7-F1
#
_cell.length_a   1.000
_cell.length_b   1.000
_cell.length_c   1.000
_cell.angle_alpha   90.00
_cell.angle_beta   90.00
_cell.angle_gamma   90.00
#
_symmetry.space_group_name_H-M   'P 1'
#
loop_
_entity.id
_entity.type
_entity.pdbx_description
1 polymer ?
#
loop_
_entity_poly.entity_id
_entity_poly.type
_entity_poly.pdbx_seq_one_letter_code
_entity_poly.pdbx_strand_id
1 'polypeptide(L)'
;MAKNTEQPWWEKLPPNITGDSIIANVGAGAQNVAVGKNIQQTVISTLGAPTPNDKQLIEQKFAELNATLAKQNQVPADTKKIAEFQIKLLQGELTKTDPKDTPSASTITQVGDWLLDNVPSMAETVVGLFASPAVGKVVGKAGEVAIKWARTRLGGASAIGTASASAG
;
A
#
# COMPACT_ATOMS: atom_id res chain seq x y z
N MET A 1 64.07 10.94 15.75
CA MET A 1 62.59 10.99 15.67
C MET A 1 62.22 11.53 14.30
N ALA A 2 61.78 10.68 13.37
CA ALA A 2 61.28 11.11 12.06
C ALA A 2 59.76 10.91 12.06
N LYS A 3 59.00 11.99 11.87
CA LYS A 3 57.54 11.95 11.73
C LYS A 3 57.22 11.43 10.33
N ASN A 4 56.67 10.23 10.25
CA ASN A 4 56.06 9.71 9.03
C ASN A 4 54.72 10.45 8.85
N THR A 5 54.69 11.48 8.02
CA THR A 5 53.44 12.12 7.61
C THR A 5 52.80 11.27 6.52
N GLU A 6 51.98 10.32 6.93
CA GLU A 6 51.09 9.59 6.04
C GLU A 6 50.17 10.61 5.35
N GLN A 7 50.35 10.80 4.04
CA GLN A 7 49.42 11.57 3.24
C GLN A 7 48.02 10.95 3.34
N PRO A 8 46.99 11.78 3.49
CA PRO A 8 45.64 11.27 3.61
C PRO A 8 45.19 10.55 2.33
N TRP A 9 44.44 9.47 2.52
CA TRP A 9 44.17 8.47 1.48
C TRP A 9 43.42 9.00 0.25
N TRP A 10 42.70 10.13 0.37
CA TRP A 10 41.98 10.76 -0.74
C TRP A 10 42.89 11.45 -1.78
N GLU A 11 44.15 11.72 -1.44
CA GLU A 11 45.16 12.21 -2.40
C GLU A 11 45.70 11.10 -3.32
N LYS A 12 45.31 9.83 -3.08
CA LYS A 12 45.73 8.67 -3.89
C LYS A 12 44.75 8.31 -5.02
N LEU A 13 43.73 9.14 -5.26
CA LEU A 13 42.77 8.91 -6.34
C LEU A 13 43.36 9.41 -7.69
N PRO A 14 43.23 8.65 -8.79
CA PRO A 14 43.81 9.02 -10.08
C PRO A 14 43.18 10.31 -10.63
N PRO A 15 43.97 11.21 -11.25
CA PRO A 15 43.45 12.45 -11.84
C PRO A 15 42.80 12.19 -13.20
N ASN A 16 41.71 12.95 -13.45
CA ASN A 16 40.95 13.10 -14.70
C ASN A 16 40.07 11.93 -15.16
N ILE A 17 38.84 11.93 -14.66
CA ILE A 17 37.70 11.31 -15.32
C ILE A 17 37.20 12.31 -16.37
N THR A 18 37.58 12.13 -17.63
CA THR A 18 37.00 12.90 -18.74
C THR A 18 35.63 12.31 -19.07
N GLY A 19 34.61 12.74 -18.31
CA GLY A 19 33.21 12.30 -18.40
C GLY A 19 32.51 12.40 -17.04
N ASP A 20 31.18 12.54 -17.00
CA ASP A 20 30.50 12.70 -15.71
C ASP A 20 30.68 11.45 -14.85
N SER A 21 31.28 11.65 -13.69
CA SER A 21 31.36 10.66 -12.63
C SER A 21 30.12 10.78 -11.75
N ILE A 22 29.37 9.68 -11.60
CA ILE A 22 28.26 9.59 -10.66
C ILE A 22 28.65 8.54 -9.63
N ILE A 23 28.98 8.99 -8.42
CA ILE A 23 29.22 8.13 -7.27
C ILE A 23 28.01 8.23 -6.36
N ALA A 24 27.35 7.11 -6.10
CA ALA A 24 26.22 7.04 -5.17
C ALA A 24 26.50 6.03 -4.07
N ASN A 25 26.36 6.47 -2.82
CA ASN A 25 26.37 5.60 -1.66
C ASN A 25 24.94 5.22 -1.32
N VAL A 26 24.62 3.94 -1.44
CA VAL A 26 23.29 3.40 -1.14
C VAL A 26 23.33 2.72 0.23
N GLY A 27 22.54 3.23 1.17
CA GLY A 27 22.46 2.72 2.54
C GLY A 27 21.67 1.41 2.67
N ALA A 28 21.79 0.77 3.84
CA ALA A 28 21.03 -0.44 4.15
C ALA A 28 19.51 -0.15 4.17
N GLY A 29 18.73 -1.01 3.52
CA GLY A 29 17.27 -0.87 3.42
C GLY A 29 16.76 -0.07 2.23
N ALA A 30 17.66 0.46 1.38
CA ALA A 30 17.26 1.10 0.15
C ALA A 30 16.62 0.09 -0.82
N GLN A 31 15.44 0.42 -1.31
CA GLN A 31 14.75 -0.32 -2.36
C GLN A 31 14.58 0.60 -3.56
N ASN A 32 14.58 0.02 -4.76
CA ASN A 32 14.29 0.74 -6.00
C ASN A 32 15.29 1.86 -6.36
N VAL A 33 16.57 1.70 -6.03
CA VAL A 33 17.60 2.71 -6.38
C VAL A 33 18.17 2.45 -7.77
N ALA A 34 18.16 3.47 -8.63
CA ALA A 34 18.91 3.49 -9.88
C ALA A 34 19.81 4.74 -9.94
N VAL A 35 21.05 4.54 -10.40
CA VAL A 35 22.09 5.57 -10.45
C VAL A 35 22.75 5.49 -11.82
N GLY A 36 22.71 6.59 -12.57
CA GLY A 36 23.31 6.68 -13.89
C GLY A 36 22.74 7.84 -14.71
N LYS A 37 23.20 7.97 -15.95
CA LYS A 37 22.61 8.89 -16.95
C LYS A 37 21.53 8.16 -17.76
N ASN A 38 20.47 8.87 -18.14
CA ASN A 38 19.36 8.31 -18.95
C ASN A 38 18.68 7.07 -18.33
N ILE A 39 18.45 7.11 -17.02
CA ILE A 39 17.72 6.04 -16.33
C ILE A 39 16.22 6.14 -16.65
N GLN A 40 15.67 5.08 -17.24
CA GLN A 40 14.25 4.77 -17.21
C GLN A 40 14.07 3.57 -16.28
N GLN A 41 13.66 3.81 -15.04
CA GLN A 41 13.42 2.74 -14.07
C GLN A 41 11.92 2.52 -13.92
N THR A 42 11.44 1.39 -14.42
CA THR A 42 10.10 0.90 -14.11
C THR A 42 10.18 0.08 -12.84
N VAL A 43 9.81 0.67 -11.71
CA VAL A 43 9.72 -0.03 -10.44
C VAL A 43 8.43 -0.84 -10.42
N ILE A 44 8.53 -2.13 -10.70
CA ILE A 44 7.41 -3.07 -10.52
C ILE A 44 7.58 -3.71 -9.14
N SER A 45 7.01 -3.09 -8.10
CA SER A 45 6.87 -3.78 -6.81
C SER A 45 5.77 -4.83 -6.94
N THR A 46 6.16 -6.08 -7.17
CA THR A 46 5.25 -7.21 -6.98
C THR A 46 4.94 -7.31 -5.50
N LEU A 47 3.66 -7.15 -5.13
CA LEU A 47 3.19 -7.45 -3.78
C LEU A 47 3.56 -8.90 -3.47
N GLY A 48 4.48 -9.10 -2.52
CA GLY A 48 4.87 -10.43 -2.06
C GLY A 48 3.75 -11.09 -1.24
N ALA A 49 3.99 -12.30 -0.74
CA ALA A 49 3.04 -12.97 0.16
C ALA A 49 2.80 -12.13 1.44
N PRO A 50 1.61 -12.21 2.05
CA PRO A 50 1.37 -11.62 3.37
C PRO A 50 2.39 -12.10 4.41
N THR A 51 2.79 -11.17 5.27
CA THR A 51 3.71 -11.38 6.39
C THR A 51 2.96 -11.22 7.70
N PRO A 52 3.47 -11.73 8.84
CA PRO A 52 2.81 -11.56 10.13
C PRO A 52 2.56 -10.09 10.53
N ASN A 53 3.45 -9.17 10.11
CA ASN A 53 3.29 -7.74 10.37
C ASN A 53 2.11 -7.12 9.59
N ASP A 54 1.75 -7.70 8.43
CA ASP A 54 0.61 -7.21 7.64
C ASP A 54 -0.71 -7.35 8.41
N LYS A 55 -0.86 -8.38 9.26
CA LYS A 55 -2.06 -8.56 10.08
C LYS A 55 -2.30 -7.39 11.02
N GLN A 56 -1.26 -6.94 11.72
CA GLN A 56 -1.35 -5.81 12.65
C GLN A 56 -1.71 -4.50 11.93
N LEU A 57 -1.12 -4.27 10.75
CA LEU A 57 -1.46 -3.10 9.93
C LEU A 57 -2.92 -3.13 9.46
N ILE A 58 -3.42 -4.32 9.09
CA ILE A 58 -4.82 -4.52 8.69
C ILE A 58 -5.76 -4.26 9.87
N GLU A 59 -5.45 -4.77 11.06
CA GLU A 59 -6.23 -4.54 12.28
C GLU A 59 -6.32 -3.05 12.64
N GLN A 60 -5.22 -2.30 12.48
CA GLN A 60 -5.22 -0.84 12.68
C GLN A 60 -6.16 -0.14 11.69
N LYS A 61 -6.15 -0.54 10.42
CA LYS A 61 -7.07 0.01 9.41
C LYS A 61 -8.54 -0.31 9.70
N PHE A 62 -8.83 -1.47 10.29
CA PHE A 62 -10.18 -1.77 10.77
C PHE A 62 -10.58 -0.94 11.99
N ALA A 63 -9.66 -0.60 12.88
CA ALA A 63 -9.94 0.33 13.97
C ALA A 63 -10.30 1.72 13.42
N GLU A 64 -9.57 2.22 12.41
CA GLU A 64 -9.90 3.47 11.71
C GLU A 64 -11.28 3.41 11.03
N LEU A 65 -11.60 2.29 10.36
CA LEU A 65 -12.87 2.10 9.68
C LEU A 65 -14.06 2.08 10.66
N ASN A 66 -13.94 1.36 11.77
CA ASN A 66 -14.96 1.32 12.82
C ASN A 66 -15.13 2.69 13.51
N ALA A 67 -14.04 3.39 13.80
CA ALA A 67 -14.09 4.74 14.34
C ALA A 67 -14.76 5.72 13.37
N THR A 68 -14.58 5.52 12.07
CA THR A 68 -15.26 6.30 11.03
C THR A 68 -16.76 6.01 11.03
N LEU A 69 -17.17 4.74 11.02
CA LEU A 69 -18.59 4.35 11.08
C LEU A 69 -19.30 4.92 12.31
N ALA A 70 -18.65 4.89 13.48
CA ALA A 70 -19.19 5.43 14.72
C ALA A 70 -19.53 6.93 14.59
N LYS A 71 -18.71 7.70 13.85
CA LYS A 71 -18.89 9.14 13.61
C LYS A 71 -19.94 9.46 12.53
N GLN A 72 -20.42 8.47 11.78
CA GLN A 72 -21.38 8.70 10.69
C GLN A 72 -22.79 8.93 11.21
N ASN A 73 -23.14 10.15 11.60
CA ASN A 73 -24.48 10.46 12.15
C ASN A 73 -25.62 10.34 11.12
N GLN A 74 -25.30 10.35 9.82
CA GLN A 74 -26.27 10.29 8.73
C GLN A 74 -26.66 8.85 8.33
N VAL A 75 -25.92 7.85 8.81
CA VAL A 75 -26.21 6.44 8.51
C VAL A 75 -27.28 5.92 9.48
N PRO A 76 -28.40 5.35 9.01
CA PRO A 76 -29.44 4.80 9.87
C PRO A 76 -28.89 3.74 10.84
N ALA A 77 -29.46 3.65 12.05
CA ALA A 77 -28.97 2.76 13.10
C ALA A 77 -28.95 1.28 12.67
N ASP A 78 -29.97 0.83 11.94
CA ASP A 78 -30.01 -0.55 11.44
C ASP A 78 -28.96 -0.79 10.35
N THR A 79 -28.75 0.18 9.46
CA THR A 79 -27.65 0.13 8.48
C THR A 79 -26.29 0.11 9.16
N LYS A 80 -26.10 0.86 10.26
CA LYS A 80 -24.85 0.81 11.05
C LYS A 80 -24.59 -0.58 11.63
N LYS A 81 -25.59 -1.23 12.21
CA LYS A 81 -25.43 -2.60 12.75
C LYS A 81 -25.05 -3.60 11.66
N ILE A 82 -25.67 -3.50 10.48
CA ILE A 82 -25.31 -4.34 9.34
C ILE A 82 -23.87 -4.00 8.91
N ALA A 83 -23.51 -2.73 8.81
CA ALA A 83 -22.16 -2.30 8.46
C ALA A 83 -21.10 -2.82 9.45
N GLU A 84 -21.36 -2.79 10.76
CA GLU A 84 -20.48 -3.37 11.78
C GLU A 84 -20.28 -4.88 11.56
N PHE A 85 -21.36 -5.62 11.29
CA PHE A 85 -21.28 -7.04 10.98
C PHE A 85 -20.48 -7.30 9.70
N GLN A 86 -20.72 -6.53 8.66
CA GLN A 86 -20.01 -6.60 7.38
C GLN A 86 -18.52 -6.32 7.58
N ILE A 87 -18.17 -5.24 8.29
CA ILE A 87 -16.79 -4.91 8.64
C ILE A 87 -16.11 -6.06 9.39
N LYS A 88 -16.81 -6.69 10.34
CA LYS A 88 -16.28 -7.83 11.08
C LYS A 88 -16.02 -9.06 10.19
N LEU A 89 -16.92 -9.36 9.25
CA LEU A 89 -16.70 -10.42 8.26
C LEU A 89 -15.48 -10.12 7.38
N LEU A 90 -15.39 -8.89 6.87
CA LEU A 90 -14.25 -8.48 6.04
C LEU A 90 -12.94 -8.55 6.83
N GLN A 91 -12.94 -8.13 8.09
CA GLN A 91 -11.78 -8.23 8.97
C GLN A 91 -11.36 -9.69 9.19
N GLY A 92 -12.32 -10.60 9.40
CA GLY A 92 -12.04 -12.03 9.53
C GLY A 92 -11.37 -12.62 8.29
N GLU A 93 -11.69 -12.12 7.09
CA GLU A 93 -11.06 -12.55 5.86
C GLU A 93 -9.71 -11.87 5.61
N LEU A 94 -9.61 -10.56 5.80
CA LEU A 94 -8.40 -9.81 5.51
C LEU A 94 -7.28 -10.04 6.53
N THR A 95 -7.58 -10.61 7.70
CA THR A 95 -6.57 -10.99 8.71
C THR A 95 -6.02 -12.42 8.54
N LYS A 96 -6.45 -13.17 7.51
CA LYS A 96 -5.96 -14.51 7.14
C LYS A 96 -4.60 -14.47 6.44
N THR A 97 -3.60 -13.98 7.15
CA THR A 97 -2.24 -13.76 6.62
C THR A 97 -1.37 -15.03 6.66
N ASP A 98 -1.71 -16.03 7.47
CA ASP A 98 -0.84 -17.20 7.64
C ASP A 98 -0.79 -18.06 6.37
N PRO A 99 0.34 -18.72 6.03
CA PRO A 99 0.47 -19.45 4.76
C PRO A 99 -0.60 -20.52 4.50
N LYS A 100 -1.19 -21.08 5.55
CA LYS A 100 -2.21 -22.13 5.48
C LYS A 100 -3.64 -21.59 5.35
N ASP A 101 -3.86 -20.33 5.66
CA ASP A 101 -5.20 -19.75 5.57
C ASP A 101 -5.57 -19.49 4.12
N THR A 102 -6.84 -19.63 3.77
CA THR A 102 -7.37 -19.24 2.46
C THR A 102 -8.43 -18.15 2.67
N PRO A 103 -8.09 -16.87 2.43
CA PRO A 103 -9.09 -15.80 2.44
C PRO A 103 -10.13 -16.02 1.34
N SER A 104 -11.39 -15.78 1.67
CA SER A 104 -12.52 -15.97 0.78
C SER A 104 -12.68 -14.78 -0.17
N ALA A 105 -12.40 -14.99 -1.46
CA ALA A 105 -12.62 -13.97 -2.48
C ALA A 105 -14.08 -13.50 -2.52
N SER A 106 -15.05 -14.42 -2.47
CA SER A 106 -16.47 -14.08 -2.53
C SER A 106 -16.90 -13.21 -1.36
N THR A 107 -16.44 -13.52 -0.14
CA THR A 107 -16.73 -12.71 1.04
C THR A 107 -16.10 -11.33 0.91
N ILE A 108 -14.81 -11.24 0.52
CA ILE A 108 -14.14 -9.95 0.35
C ILE A 108 -14.89 -9.05 -0.63
N THR A 109 -15.29 -9.58 -1.79
CA THR A 109 -15.96 -8.78 -2.83
C THR A 109 -17.39 -8.43 -2.44
N GLN A 110 -18.16 -9.38 -1.91
CA GLN A 110 -19.56 -9.13 -1.52
C GLN A 110 -19.66 -8.10 -0.41
N VAL A 111 -18.79 -8.21 0.60
CA VAL A 111 -18.76 -7.25 1.70
C VAL A 111 -18.26 -5.88 1.23
N GLY A 112 -17.21 -5.85 0.39
CA GLY A 112 -16.70 -4.63 -0.21
C GLY A 112 -17.76 -3.88 -1.01
N ASP A 113 -18.49 -4.58 -1.89
CA ASP A 113 -19.60 -4.00 -2.66
C ASP A 113 -20.71 -3.49 -1.74
N TRP A 114 -21.13 -4.30 -0.75
CA TRP A 114 -22.17 -3.89 0.18
C TRP A 114 -21.81 -2.60 0.91
N LEU A 115 -20.58 -2.47 1.42
CA LEU A 115 -20.13 -1.27 2.15
C LEU A 115 -20.11 -0.04 1.24
N LEU A 116 -19.61 -0.17 0.02
CA LEU A 116 -19.55 0.93 -0.95
C LEU A 116 -20.95 1.38 -1.39
N ASP A 117 -21.90 0.45 -1.53
CA ASP A 117 -23.25 0.73 -2.02
C ASP A 117 -24.18 1.24 -0.92
N ASN A 118 -24.05 0.73 0.31
CA ASN A 118 -24.99 1.01 1.40
C ASN A 118 -24.46 2.05 2.39
N VAL A 119 -23.16 2.32 2.40
CA VAL A 119 -22.53 3.31 3.27
C VAL A 119 -21.60 4.23 2.46
N PRO A 120 -22.14 4.95 1.44
CA PRO A 120 -21.31 5.74 0.53
C PRO A 120 -20.52 6.85 1.23
N SER A 121 -20.98 7.34 2.39
CA SER A 121 -20.24 8.30 3.20
C SER A 121 -18.93 7.75 3.80
N MET A 122 -18.70 6.44 3.71
CA MET A 122 -17.46 5.76 4.09
C MET A 122 -16.65 5.28 2.89
N ALA A 123 -17.08 5.58 1.65
CA ALA A 123 -16.44 5.03 0.45
C ALA A 123 -14.94 5.32 0.39
N GLU A 124 -14.51 6.54 0.73
CA GLU A 124 -13.09 6.92 0.77
C GLU A 124 -12.30 6.06 1.78
N THR A 125 -12.84 5.83 2.98
CA THR A 125 -12.18 5.01 4.00
C THR A 125 -12.11 3.54 3.60
N VAL A 126 -13.16 3.01 2.97
CA VAL A 126 -13.19 1.64 2.43
C VAL A 126 -12.18 1.49 1.29
N VAL A 127 -12.12 2.45 0.36
CA VAL A 127 -11.11 2.48 -0.70
C VAL A 127 -9.70 2.54 -0.09
N GLY A 128 -9.48 3.38 0.92
CA GLY A 128 -8.21 3.52 1.63
C GLY A 128 -7.75 2.22 2.30
N LEU A 129 -8.68 1.43 2.87
CA LEU A 129 -8.38 0.08 3.39
C LEU A 129 -7.80 -0.81 2.28
N PHE A 130 -8.51 -0.92 1.15
CA PHE A 130 -8.12 -1.79 0.04
C PHE A 130 -6.91 -1.30 -0.76
N ALA A 131 -6.62 0.01 -0.73
CA ALA A 131 -5.42 0.58 -1.32
C ALA A 131 -4.15 0.29 -0.49
N SER A 132 -4.30 -0.20 0.75
CA SER A 132 -3.14 -0.52 1.59
C SER A 132 -2.39 -1.74 1.06
N PRO A 133 -1.03 -1.72 1.04
CA PRO A 133 -0.25 -2.86 0.55
C PRO A 133 -0.54 -4.16 1.30
N ALA A 134 -0.73 -4.09 2.62
CA ALA A 134 -1.04 -5.26 3.45
C ALA A 134 -2.33 -5.95 3.01
N VAL A 135 -3.41 -5.19 2.77
CA VAL A 135 -4.67 -5.73 2.24
C VAL A 135 -4.48 -6.23 0.81
N GLY A 136 -3.73 -5.51 -0.03
CA GLY A 136 -3.44 -5.94 -1.40
C GLY A 136 -2.80 -7.32 -1.49
N LYS A 137 -1.88 -7.66 -0.57
CA LYS A 137 -1.28 -9.01 -0.49
C LYS A 137 -2.32 -10.09 -0.16
N VAL A 138 -3.23 -9.81 0.78
CA VAL A 138 -4.28 -10.76 1.19
C VAL A 138 -5.35 -10.93 0.11
N VAL A 139 -5.71 -9.85 -0.57
CA VAL A 139 -6.57 -9.88 -1.77
C VAL A 139 -5.91 -10.69 -2.89
N GLY A 140 -4.60 -10.51 -3.11
CA GLY A 140 -3.83 -11.32 -4.04
C GLY A 140 -3.88 -12.81 -3.70
N LYS A 141 -3.74 -13.13 -2.41
CA LYS A 141 -3.85 -14.50 -1.88
C LYS A 141 -5.26 -15.09 -2.01
N ALA A 142 -6.31 -14.27 -1.95
CA ALA A 142 -7.70 -14.70 -2.16
C ALA A 142 -7.97 -15.09 -3.63
N GLY A 143 -7.14 -14.63 -4.55
CA GLY A 143 -7.12 -15.06 -5.95
C GLY A 143 -7.67 -14.03 -6.94
N GLU A 144 -7.62 -14.39 -8.22
CA GLU A 144 -7.87 -13.50 -9.36
C GLU A 144 -9.24 -12.81 -9.35
N VAL A 145 -10.27 -13.46 -8.80
CA VAL A 145 -11.62 -12.87 -8.69
C VAL A 145 -11.59 -11.62 -7.82
N ALA A 146 -10.93 -11.69 -6.65
CA ALA A 146 -10.83 -10.56 -5.74
C ALA A 146 -9.93 -9.45 -6.31
N ILE A 147 -8.84 -9.82 -7.02
CA ILE A 147 -7.96 -8.86 -7.71
C ILE A 147 -8.74 -8.10 -8.80
N LYS A 148 -9.47 -8.82 -9.66
CA LYS A 148 -10.27 -8.22 -10.73
C LYS A 148 -11.34 -7.29 -10.15
N TRP A 149 -12.03 -7.72 -9.10
CA TRP A 149 -12.98 -6.88 -8.39
C TRP A 149 -12.33 -5.59 -7.88
N ALA A 150 -11.19 -5.69 -7.18
CA ALA A 150 -10.50 -4.52 -6.63
C ALA A 150 -10.09 -3.53 -7.73
N ARG A 151 -9.57 -4.02 -8.86
CA ARG A 151 -9.24 -3.17 -10.03
C ARG A 151 -10.46 -2.47 -10.59
N THR A 152 -11.56 -3.20 -10.80
CA THR A 152 -12.79 -2.63 -11.37
C THR A 152 -13.45 -1.64 -10.43
N ARG A 153 -13.56 -1.98 -9.14
CA ARG A 153 -14.33 -1.20 -8.16
C ARG A 153 -13.53 0.00 -7.63
N LEU A 154 -12.21 -0.15 -7.48
CA LEU A 154 -11.37 0.83 -6.80
C LEU A 154 -10.41 1.56 -7.76
N GLY A 155 -10.05 0.94 -8.89
CA GLY A 155 -9.13 1.52 -9.88
C GLY A 155 -9.62 2.81 -10.53
N GLY A 156 -10.95 3.03 -10.56
CA GLY A 156 -11.53 4.31 -11.01
C GLY A 156 -11.42 5.44 -9.97
N ALA A 157 -11.29 5.14 -8.68
CA ALA A 157 -11.27 6.14 -7.61
C ALA A 157 -9.94 6.94 -7.56
N SER A 158 -8.84 6.37 -8.07
CA SER A 158 -7.53 7.05 -8.10
C SER A 158 -7.41 8.10 -9.22
N ALA A 159 -8.28 8.08 -10.22
CA ALA A 159 -8.23 9.01 -11.37
C ALA A 159 -8.94 10.35 -11.13
N ILE A 160 -9.76 10.47 -10.07
CA ILE A 160 -10.61 11.65 -9.85
C ILE A 160 -9.88 12.74 -9.03
N GLY A 161 -8.76 12.43 -8.38
CA GLY A 161 -8.00 13.37 -7.53
C GLY A 161 -7.06 14.34 -8.25
N THR A 162 -6.93 14.30 -9.58
CA THR A 162 -5.97 15.14 -10.33
C THR A 162 -6.58 16.08 -11.37
N ALA A 163 -7.90 16.05 -11.56
CA ALA A 163 -8.61 16.90 -12.52
C ALA A 163 -9.26 18.14 -11.86
N SER A 164 -8.47 18.98 -11.18
CA SER A 164 -8.89 20.35 -10.86
C SER A 164 -7.69 21.26 -10.55
N ALA A 165 -6.91 21.57 -11.59
CA ALA A 165 -6.01 22.72 -11.60
C ALA A 165 -5.59 23.05 -13.05
N SER A 166 -6.48 23.60 -13.86
CA SER A 166 -6.12 24.48 -14.98
C SER A 166 -7.35 25.26 -15.46
N ALA A 167 -7.67 26.33 -14.74
CA ALA A 167 -8.41 27.46 -15.28
C ALA A 167 -7.89 28.71 -14.56
N GLY A 168 -7.11 29.51 -15.27
CA GLY A 168 -6.45 30.73 -14.81
C GLY A 168 -5.48 31.21 -15.86
#